data_AF-A0A259PE42-F1
#
_entry.id   AF-A0A259PE42-F1
#
_cell.length_a   1.000
_cell.length_b   1.000
_cell.length_c   1.000
_cell.angle_alpha   90.00
_cell.angle_beta   90.00
_cell.angle_gamma   90.00
#
_symmetry.space_group_name_H-M   'P 1'
#
loop_
_entity.id
_entity.type
_entity.pdbx_description
1 polymer ?
#
loop_
_entity_poly.entity_id
_entity_poly.type
_entity_poly.pdbx_seq_one_letter_code
_entity_poly.pdbx_strand_id
1 'polypeptide(L)'
;NANMLYQSVQKILAYPPETKLYMCHDYPPATRQAQCMSTVGDEKKHNIHVHDGITEEQFVQMRTARDKTLEMPTLILPSIQVNIRAGHFPEPDANGVSYLKIPLNAL
;
A
#
# COMPACT_ATOMS: atom_id res chain seq x y z
N ASN A 1 -5.72 -9.79 -3.90
CA ASN A 1 -5.09 -9.74 -5.24
C ASN A 1 -5.50 -8.44 -5.93
N ALA A 2 -5.02 -8.17 -7.15
CA ALA A 2 -5.32 -6.92 -7.87
C ALA A 2 -6.83 -6.70 -8.14
N ASN A 3 -7.61 -7.76 -8.41
CA ASN A 3 -9.07 -7.68 -8.56
C ASN A 3 -9.75 -7.14 -7.30
N MET A 4 -9.44 -7.74 -6.13
CA MET A 4 -10.00 -7.27 -4.86
C MET A 4 -9.62 -5.81 -4.57
N LEU A 5 -8.40 -5.40 -4.92
CA LEU A 5 -7.96 -4.01 -4.76
C LEU A 5 -8.80 -3.07 -5.63
N TYR A 6 -8.98 -3.39 -6.92
CA TYR A 6 -9.81 -2.59 -7.83
C TYR A 6 -11.22 -2.42 -7.28
N GLN A 7 -11.88 -3.53 -6.93
CA GLN A 7 -13.24 -3.51 -6.39
C GLN A 7 -13.35 -2.71 -5.09
N SER A 8 -12.33 -2.77 -4.23
CA SER A 8 -12.29 -1.98 -2.99
C SER A 8 -12.11 -0.48 -3.28
N VAL A 9 -11.24 -0.12 -4.21
CA VAL A 9 -11.05 1.27 -4.64
C VAL A 9 -12.32 1.81 -5.28
N GLN A 10 -13.02 1.05 -6.13
CA GLN A 10 -14.28 1.48 -6.73
C GLN A 10 -15.37 1.77 -5.67
N LYS A 11 -15.42 1.01 -4.57
CA LYS A 11 -16.30 1.32 -3.43
C LYS A 11 -15.95 2.66 -2.78
N ILE A 12 -14.67 2.99 -2.65
CA ILE A 12 -14.21 4.28 -2.11
C ILE A 12 -14.51 5.42 -3.09
N LEU A 13 -14.27 5.23 -4.39
CA LEU A 13 -14.52 6.24 -5.41
C LEU A 13 -16.01 6.44 -5.73
N ALA A 14 -16.91 5.67 -5.11
CA ALA A 14 -18.35 5.87 -5.15
C ALA A 14 -18.85 6.93 -4.14
N TYR A 15 -18.03 7.39 -3.20
CA TYR A 15 -18.36 8.49 -2.29
C TYR A 15 -18.49 9.85 -3.02
N PRO A 16 -19.09 10.88 -2.40
CA PRO A 16 -19.20 12.21 -2.99
C PRO A 16 -17.84 12.77 -3.43
N PRO A 17 -17.74 13.50 -4.56
CA PRO A 17 -16.47 14.00 -5.11
C PRO A 17 -15.63 14.83 -4.14
N GLU A 18 -16.26 15.57 -3.23
CA GLU A 18 -15.63 16.40 -2.20
C GLU A 18 -15.08 15.61 -1.00
N THR A 19 -15.34 14.30 -0.93
CA THR A 19 -14.85 13.44 0.14
C THR A 19 -13.33 13.44 0.15
N LYS A 20 -12.74 13.86 1.28
CA LYS A 20 -11.29 13.88 1.47
C LYS A 20 -10.77 12.47 1.71
N LEU A 21 -9.72 12.12 0.99
CA LEU A 21 -8.99 10.86 1.13
C LEU A 21 -7.62 11.17 1.70
N TYR A 22 -7.30 10.60 2.86
CA TYR A 22 -5.98 10.75 3.48
C TYR A 22 -5.10 9.55 3.15
N MET A 23 -3.98 9.80 2.48
CA MET A 23 -3.05 8.77 2.02
C MET A 23 -2.18 8.28 3.16
N CYS A 24 -1.97 6.97 3.23
CA CYS A 24 -1.06 6.37 4.20
C CYS A 24 0.41 6.63 3.85
N HIS A 25 0.74 6.74 2.55
CA HIS A 25 2.09 7.01 2.05
C HIS A 25 2.03 7.95 0.86
N ASP A 26 3.05 8.80 0.74
CA ASP A 26 3.33 9.57 -0.48
C ASP A 26 4.81 9.42 -0.84
N TYR A 27 5.07 9.17 -2.12
CA TYR A 27 6.41 9.04 -2.69
C TYR A 27 6.59 10.15 -3.74
N PRO A 28 6.74 11.42 -3.32
CA PRO A 28 6.79 12.53 -4.25
C PRO A 28 8.03 12.46 -5.15
N PRO A 29 7.91 12.76 -6.45
CA PRO A 29 9.08 13.11 -7.25
C PRO A 29 9.72 14.41 -6.70
N ALA A 30 10.98 14.66 -7.02
CA ALA A 30 11.72 15.84 -6.56
C ALA A 30 11.06 17.19 -6.93
N THR A 31 10.11 17.18 -7.86
CA THR A 31 9.40 18.36 -8.36
C THR A 31 8.25 18.83 -7.47
N ARG A 32 7.81 18.04 -6.47
CA ARG A 32 6.73 18.44 -5.56
C ARG A 32 7.02 18.07 -4.11
N GLN A 33 6.38 18.78 -3.20
CA GLN A 33 6.36 18.42 -1.79
C GLN A 33 5.43 17.22 -1.53
N ALA A 34 5.63 16.59 -0.38
CA ALA A 34 4.77 15.51 0.08
C ALA A 34 3.34 16.01 0.32
N GLN A 35 2.36 15.22 -0.11
CA GLN A 35 0.95 15.49 0.06
C GLN A 35 0.26 14.25 0.63
N CYS A 36 -0.52 14.44 1.68
CA CYS A 36 -1.24 13.35 2.35
C CYS A 36 -2.74 13.38 2.12
N MET A 37 -3.27 14.33 1.35
CA MET A 37 -4.70 14.53 1.18
C MET A 37 -5.05 14.76 -0.29
N SER A 38 -6.03 14.00 -0.78
CA SER A 38 -6.65 14.09 -2.10
C SER A 38 -8.18 14.13 -1.93
N THR A 39 -8.94 14.19 -3.02
CA THR A 39 -10.39 14.04 -3.00
C THR A 39 -10.83 12.91 -3.91
N VAL A 40 -12.01 12.34 -3.68
CA VAL A 40 -12.60 11.35 -4.61
C VAL A 40 -12.70 11.92 -6.02
N GLY A 41 -13.10 13.19 -6.17
CA GLY A 41 -13.19 13.86 -7.45
C GLY A 41 -11.84 13.98 -8.16
N ASP A 42 -10.77 14.26 -7.43
CA ASP A 42 -9.42 14.34 -7.98
C ASP A 42 -8.86 12.97 -8.38
N GLU A 43 -9.06 11.93 -7.55
CA GLU A 43 -8.65 10.57 -7.88
C GLU A 43 -9.37 10.06 -9.14
N LYS A 44 -10.69 10.27 -9.25
CA LYS A 44 -11.46 9.86 -10.43
C LYS A 44 -11.01 10.55 -11.71
N LYS A 45 -10.48 11.77 -11.63
CA LYS A 45 -10.04 12.54 -12.81
C LYS A 45 -8.58 12.29 -13.16
N HIS A 46 -7.71 12.13 -12.16
CA HIS A 46 -6.26 12.28 -12.36
C HIS A 46 -5.44 11.07 -11.86
N ASN A 47 -6.05 10.08 -11.20
CA ASN A 47 -5.29 8.92 -10.75
C ASN A 47 -4.72 8.15 -11.94
N ILE A 48 -3.39 8.12 -12.06
CA ILE A 48 -2.68 7.54 -13.21
C ILE A 48 -2.92 6.04 -13.45
N HIS A 49 -3.56 5.33 -12.51
CA HIS A 49 -3.79 3.89 -12.59
C HIS A 49 -5.26 3.49 -12.57
N VAL A 50 -6.14 4.27 -11.93
CA VAL A 50 -7.54 3.87 -11.65
C VAL A 50 -8.53 5.04 -11.74
N HIS A 51 -8.20 6.05 -12.54
CA HIS A 51 -9.16 7.10 -12.91
C HIS A 51 -10.39 6.52 -13.67
N ASP A 52 -11.43 7.34 -13.82
CA ASP A 52 -12.62 6.99 -14.59
C ASP A 52 -12.23 6.62 -16.04
N GLY A 53 -12.77 5.49 -16.52
CA GLY A 53 -12.45 4.93 -17.83
C GLY A 53 -11.45 3.77 -17.82
N ILE A 54 -10.81 3.48 -16.68
CA ILE A 54 -10.00 2.27 -16.51
C ILE A 54 -10.89 1.09 -16.08
N THR A 55 -10.96 0.05 -16.91
CA THR A 55 -11.67 -1.19 -16.60
C THR A 55 -10.92 -2.04 -15.57
N GLU A 56 -11.62 -2.97 -14.90
CA GLU A 56 -10.99 -3.91 -13.96
C GLU A 56 -9.88 -4.72 -14.63
N GLU A 57 -10.11 -5.21 -15.86
CA GLU A 57 -9.14 -6.01 -16.59
C GLU A 57 -7.86 -5.22 -16.90
N GLN A 58 -7.99 -3.98 -17.39
CA GLN A 58 -6.84 -3.10 -17.65
C GLN A 58 -6.06 -2.82 -16.37
N PHE A 59 -6.75 -2.52 -15.26
CA PHE A 59 -6.10 -2.31 -13.97
C PHE A 59 -5.34 -3.55 -13.50
N VAL A 60 -5.97 -4.73 -13.57
CA VAL A 60 -5.38 -5.99 -13.11
C VAL A 60 -4.16 -6.36 -13.94
N GLN A 61 -4.23 -6.19 -15.27
CA GLN A 61 -3.09 -6.44 -16.15
C GLN A 61 -1.92 -5.51 -15.80
N MET A 62 -2.18 -4.21 -15.70
CA MET A 62 -1.17 -3.21 -15.34
C MET A 62 -0.57 -3.49 -13.96
N ARG A 63 -1.40 -3.68 -12.94
CA ARG A 63 -0.97 -3.88 -11.56
C ARG A 63 -0.15 -5.16 -11.41
N THR A 64 -0.58 -6.25 -12.05
CA THR A 64 0.12 -7.53 -12.03
C THR A 64 1.47 -7.45 -12.74
N ALA A 65 1.53 -6.78 -13.89
CA ALA A 65 2.80 -6.57 -14.60
C ALA A 65 3.77 -5.73 -13.76
N ARG A 66 3.28 -4.66 -13.12
CA ARG A 66 4.06 -3.81 -12.23
C ARG A 66 4.54 -4.54 -10.98
N ASP A 67 3.72 -5.37 -10.35
CA ASP A 67 4.09 -6.11 -9.14
C ASP A 67 5.31 -7.01 -9.36
N LYS A 68 5.42 -7.63 -10.55
CA LYS A 68 6.56 -8.50 -10.90
C LYS A 68 7.90 -7.78 -10.98
N THR A 69 7.91 -6.45 -11.08
CA THR A 69 9.15 -5.66 -11.20
C THR A 69 9.56 -5.01 -9.90
N LEU A 70 8.77 -5.16 -8.82
CA LEU A 70 9.03 -4.49 -7.55
C LEU A 70 9.89 -5.38 -6.65
N GLU A 71 10.85 -4.74 -5.98
CA GLU A 71 11.61 -5.38 -4.91
C GLU A 71 10.79 -5.46 -3.62
N MET A 72 11.24 -6.33 -2.71
CA MET A 72 10.66 -6.43 -1.38
C MET A 72 10.90 -5.13 -0.59
N PRO A 73 9.90 -4.60 0.14
CA PRO A 73 10.10 -3.44 0.99
C PRO A 73 11.20 -3.70 2.04
N THR A 74 12.10 -2.73 2.25
CA THR A 74 13.26 -2.86 3.15
C THR A 74 12.90 -3.35 4.56
N LEU A 75 11.75 -2.93 5.08
CA LEU A 75 11.29 -3.27 6.43
C LEU A 75 10.21 -4.36 6.48
N ILE A 76 9.93 -5.08 5.40
CA ILE A 76 8.81 -6.03 5.37
C ILE A 76 8.88 -7.07 6.51
N LEU A 77 10.05 -7.70 6.70
CA LEU A 77 10.21 -8.75 7.70
C LEU A 77 10.15 -8.21 9.15
N PRO A 78 10.86 -7.12 9.52
CA PRO A 78 10.68 -6.46 10.82
C PRO A 78 9.24 -6.01 11.07
N SER A 79 8.64 -5.30 10.12
CA SER A 79 7.32 -4.68 10.30
C SER A 79 6.22 -5.72 10.46
N ILE A 80 6.20 -6.80 9.66
CA ILE A 80 5.16 -7.83 9.81
C ILE A 80 5.25 -8.52 11.18
N GLN A 81 6.47 -8.82 11.65
CA GLN A 81 6.66 -9.48 12.95
C GLN A 81 6.12 -8.64 14.11
N VAL A 82 6.29 -7.32 14.06
CA VAL A 82 5.82 -6.43 15.12
C VAL A 82 4.33 -6.08 14.94
N ASN A 83 3.89 -5.80 13.72
CA ASN A 83 2.54 -5.34 13.43
C ASN A 83 1.48 -6.42 13.65
N ILE A 84 1.78 -7.69 13.36
CA ILE A 84 0.85 -8.81 13.65
C ILE A 84 0.61 -8.99 15.15
N ARG A 85 1.50 -8.47 15.99
CA ARG A 85 1.40 -8.44 17.45
C ARG A 85 0.90 -7.08 17.97
N ALA A 86 0.13 -6.35 17.16
CA ALA A 86 -0.39 -5.03 17.50
C ALA A 86 0.68 -4.00 17.94
N GLY A 87 1.91 -4.13 17.44
CA GLY A 87 3.02 -3.23 17.79
C GLY A 87 3.92 -3.76 18.91
N HIS A 88 3.60 -4.89 19.53
CA HIS A 88 4.45 -5.50 20.54
C HIS A 88 5.65 -6.23 19.91
N PHE A 89 6.83 -6.02 20.51
CA PHE A 89 8.02 -6.79 20.16
C PHE A 89 7.86 -8.26 20.57
N PRO A 90 8.64 -9.18 19.98
CA PRO A 90 8.73 -10.54 20.47
C PRO A 90 9.13 -10.58 21.95
N GLU A 91 8.63 -11.56 22.70
CA GLU A 91 9.06 -11.79 24.08
C GLU A 91 10.59 -11.92 24.16
N PRO A 92 11.22 -11.38 25.21
CA PRO A 92 12.65 -11.54 25.40
C PRO A 92 13.07 -13.00 25.52
N ASP A 93 14.25 -13.33 24.98
CA ASP A 93 14.89 -14.62 25.25
C ASP A 93 15.43 -14.66 26.71
N ALA A 94 16.03 -15.79 27.12
CA ALA A 94 16.55 -15.98 28.47
C ALA A 94 17.60 -14.95 28.92
N ASN A 95 18.24 -14.25 27.98
CA ASN A 95 19.18 -13.16 28.26
C ASN A 95 18.50 -11.80 28.46
N GLY A 96 17.16 -11.75 28.42
CA GLY A 96 16.38 -10.52 28.56
C GLY A 96 16.36 -9.64 27.31
N VAL A 97 16.80 -10.13 26.14
CA VAL A 97 16.83 -9.38 24.88
C VAL A 97 15.80 -9.95 23.90
N SER A 98 15.03 -9.07 23.26
CA SER A 98 14.12 -9.43 22.16
C SER A 98 14.84 -9.41 20.81
N TYR A 99 14.59 -10.43 19.98
CA TYR A 99 15.20 -10.56 18.65
C TYR A 99 14.14 -10.62 17.55
N LEU A 100 14.38 -9.87 16.47
CA LEU A 100 13.66 -10.08 15.21
C LEU A 100 14.28 -11.25 14.45
N LYS A 101 13.44 -12.10 13.86
CA LYS A 101 13.89 -13.28 13.11
C LYS A 101 13.88 -12.97 11.62
N ILE A 102 15.01 -13.16 10.96
CA ILE A 102 15.12 -12.98 9.51
C ILE A 102 15.23 -14.37 8.86
N PRO A 103 14.15 -14.88 8.25
CA PRO A 103 14.22 -16.15 7.55
C PRO A 103 15.13 -16.04 6.33
N LEU A 104 16.01 -17.03 6.15
CA LEU A 104 16.89 -17.11 5.00
C LEU A 104 16.21 -17.91 3.88
N ASN A 105 16.13 -17.34 2.68
CA ASN A 105 15.60 -17.98 1.46
C ASN A 105 14.15 -18.53 1.59
N ALA A 106 13.27 -17.85 2.31
CA ALA A 106 11.91 -18.33 2.56
C ALA A 106 10.80 -17.28 2.34
N LEU A 107 11.03 -16.31 1.45
CA LEU A 107 10.07 -15.25 1.12
C LEU A 107 9.92 -15.11 -0.40
#